data_AF-A0A7C5DKQ4-F1
#
_entry.id   AF-A0A7C5DKQ4-F1
#
_cell.length_a   1.000
_cell.length_b   1.000
_cell.length_c   1.000
_cell.angle_alpha   90.00
_cell.angle_beta   90.00
_cell.angle_gamma   90.00
#
_symmetry.space_group_name_H-M   'P 1'
#
loop_
_entity.id
_entity.type
_entity.pdbx_description
1 polymer ?
#
loop_
_entity_poly.entity_id
_entity_poly.type
_entity_poly.pdbx_seq_one_letter_code
_entity_poly.pdbx_strand_id
1 'polypeptide(L)'
;MAIIKTAVSIQEPLFTQIENLVKEQKTTRSALFSKALKEFLQRYQNKKMLVKLNTVYKDKPSNEESEILNKMKRKQRHVVNEKW
;
A
#
# COMPACT_ATOMS: atom_id res chain seq x y z
N MET A 1 19.00 2.35 -18.14
CA MET A 1 17.89 1.37 -18.00
C MET A 1 17.32 1.08 -19.37
N ALA A 2 17.02 -0.18 -19.68
CA ALA A 2 16.41 -0.56 -20.95
C ALA A 2 14.88 -0.35 -20.91
N ILE A 3 14.30 0.12 -22.02
CA ILE A 3 12.85 0.26 -22.18
C ILE A 3 12.33 -0.98 -22.90
N ILE A 4 11.38 -1.68 -22.28
CA ILE A 4 10.71 -2.85 -22.86
C ILE A 4 9.33 -2.42 -23.37
N LYS A 5 9.02 -2.70 -24.64
CA LYS A 5 7.70 -2.46 -25.23
C LYS A 5 6.88 -3.74 -25.16
N THR A 6 5.65 -3.64 -24.68
CA THR A 6 4.72 -4.76 -24.56
C THR A 6 3.36 -4.34 -25.08
N ALA A 7 2.71 -5.17 -25.89
CA ALA A 7 1.31 -4.97 -26.26
C ALA A 7 0.42 -5.60 -25.19
N VAL A 8 -0.62 -4.89 -24.75
CA VAL A 8 -1.58 -5.36 -23.76
C VAL A 8 -2.99 -5.24 -24.30
N SER A 9 -3.78 -6.30 -24.17
CA SER A 9 -5.21 -6.28 -24.48
C SER A 9 -5.97 -5.67 -23.31
N ILE A 10 -6.76 -4.62 -23.58
CA ILE A 10 -7.63 -3.97 -22.61
C ILE A 10 -8.97 -3.65 -23.27
N GLN A 11 -10.01 -3.47 -22.45
CA GLN A 11 -11.33 -3.12 -22.95
C GLN A 11 -11.32 -1.70 -23.53
N GLU A 12 -11.98 -1.51 -24.67
CA GLU A 12 -12.06 -0.22 -25.36
C GLU A 12 -12.58 0.93 -24.46
N PRO A 13 -13.63 0.75 -23.63
CA PRO A 13 -14.09 1.82 -22.74
C PRO A 13 -13.03 2.25 -21.72
N LEU A 14 -12.17 1.34 -21.28
CA LEU A 14 -11.06 1.64 -20.38
C LEU A 14 -9.95 2.38 -21.12
N PHE A 15 -9.63 1.94 -22.35
CA PHE A 15 -8.65 2.63 -23.19
C PHE A 15 -9.04 4.08 -23.45
N THR A 16 -10.29 4.35 -23.79
CA THR A 16 -10.80 5.72 -24.01
C THR A 16 -10.66 6.59 -22.76
N GLN A 17 -10.97 6.06 -21.58
CA GLN A 17 -10.76 6.78 -20.31
C GLN A 17 -9.29 7.12 -20.06
N ILE A 18 -8.40 6.17 -20.35
CA ILE A 18 -6.95 6.37 -20.23
C ILE A 18 -6.48 7.47 -21.19
N GLU A 19 -6.91 7.45 -22.45
CA GLU A 19 -6.55 8.47 -23.44
C GLU A 19 -6.98 9.87 -23.01
N ASN A 20 -8.20 10.02 -22.46
CA ASN A 20 -8.68 11.31 -21.94
C ASN A 20 -7.83 11.79 -20.76
N LEU A 21 -7.57 10.90 -19.79
CA LEU A 21 -6.78 11.24 -18.61
C LEU A 21 -5.35 11.65 -18.97
N VAL A 22 -4.73 10.94 -19.91
CA VAL A 22 -3.36 11.21 -20.35
C VAL A 22 -3.27 12.58 -21.04
N LYS A 23 -4.29 12.95 -21.83
CA LYS A 23 -4.41 14.28 -22.45
C LYS A 23 -4.59 15.38 -21.41
N GLU A 24 -5.51 15.19 -20.46
CA GLU A 24 -5.78 16.16 -19.39
C GLU A 24 -4.55 16.42 -18.53
N GLN A 25 -3.82 15.37 -18.15
CA GLN A 25 -2.62 15.45 -17.32
C GLN A 25 -1.34 15.76 -18.10
N LYS A 26 -1.43 15.93 -19.43
CA LYS A 26 -0.27 16.14 -20.33
C LYS A 26 0.85 15.13 -20.11
N THR A 27 0.48 13.86 -19.88
CA THR A 27 1.43 12.77 -19.66
C THR A 27 1.44 11.82 -20.85
N THR A 28 2.09 10.66 -20.74
CA THR A 28 2.04 9.60 -21.74
C THR A 28 1.37 8.36 -21.18
N ARG A 29 0.78 7.54 -22.06
CA ARG A 29 0.23 6.23 -21.71
C ARG A 29 1.23 5.39 -20.93
N SER A 30 2.45 5.25 -21.45
CA SER A 30 3.49 4.42 -20.82
C SER A 30 3.87 4.92 -19.43
N ALA A 31 3.92 6.24 -19.22
CA ALA A 31 4.17 6.82 -17.91
C ALA A 31 3.02 6.52 -16.92
N LEU A 32 1.77 6.70 -17.36
CA LEU A 32 0.60 6.38 -16.55
C LEU A 32 0.54 4.90 -16.18
N PHE A 33 0.71 4.00 -17.15
CA PHE A 33 0.77 2.55 -16.91
C PHE A 33 1.90 2.18 -15.96
N SER A 34 3.09 2.75 -16.16
CA SER A 34 4.24 2.49 -15.27
C SER A 34 3.96 2.94 -13.84
N LYS A 35 3.31 4.10 -13.67
CA LYS A 35 2.91 4.60 -12.35
C LYS A 35 1.88 3.67 -11.70
N ALA A 36 0.81 3.32 -12.42
CA ALA A 36 -0.23 2.44 -11.92
C ALA A 36 0.31 1.06 -11.52
N LEU A 37 1.19 0.47 -12.33
CA LEU A 37 1.83 -0.82 -12.02
C LEU A 37 2.73 -0.73 -10.78
N LYS A 38 3.53 0.32 -10.64
CA LYS A 38 4.35 0.54 -9.43
C LYS A 38 3.49 0.63 -8.18
N GLU A 39 2.43 1.43 -8.22
CA GLU A 39 1.51 1.57 -7.08
C GLU A 39 0.80 0.25 -6.76
N PHE A 40 0.37 -0.49 -7.78
CA PHE A 40 -0.26 -1.80 -7.59
C PHE A 40 0.69 -2.81 -6.94
N LEU A 41 1.93 -2.91 -7.44
CA LEU A 41 2.95 -3.81 -6.90
C LEU A 41 3.29 -3.43 -5.46
N GLN A 42 3.43 -2.15 -5.15
CA GLN A 42 3.68 -1.69 -3.78
C GLN A 42 2.53 -2.07 -2.85
N ARG A 43 1.27 -1.84 -3.24
CA ARG A 43 0.10 -2.25 -2.45
C ARG A 43 0.06 -3.76 -2.24
N TYR A 44 0.38 -4.54 -3.27
CA TYR A 44 0.42 -6.00 -3.17
C TYR A 44 1.52 -6.48 -2.21
N GLN A 45 2.72 -5.91 -2.29
CA GLN A 45 3.83 -6.20 -1.38
C GLN A 45 3.48 -5.84 0.06
N ASN A 46 2.86 -4.69 0.30
CA ASN A 46 2.41 -4.26 1.63
C ASN A 46 1.40 -5.26 2.21
N LYS A 47 0.42 -5.71 1.42
CA LYS A 47 -0.53 -6.75 1.85
C LYS A 47 0.19 -8.05 2.22
N LYS A 48 1.12 -8.50 1.38
CA LYS A 48 1.91 -9.71 1.65
C LYS A 48 2.74 -9.58 2.94
N MET A 49 3.33 -8.41 3.18
CA MET A 49 4.06 -8.12 4.41
C MET A 49 3.14 -8.15 5.63
N LEU A 50 1.97 -7.51 5.57
CA LEU A 50 0.98 -7.53 6.65
C LEU A 50 0.53 -8.96 6.98
N VAL A 51 0.27 -9.79 5.97
CA VAL A 51 -0.08 -11.20 6.20
C VAL A 51 1.05 -11.93 6.95
N LYS A 52 2.30 -11.73 6.53
CA LYS A 52 3.46 -12.33 7.23
C LYS A 52 3.58 -11.87 8.67
N LEU A 53 3.43 -10.56 8.92
CA LEU A 53 3.46 -10.00 10.27
C LEU A 53 2.35 -10.61 11.14
N ASN A 54 1.12 -10.66 10.62
CA ASN A 54 -0.01 -11.26 11.33
C ASN A 54 0.21 -12.74 11.64
N THR A 55 0.91 -13.48 10.76
CA THR A 55 1.28 -14.87 11.04
C THR A 55 2.28 -14.97 12.19
N VAL A 56 3.32 -14.12 12.23
CA VAL A 56 4.33 -14.12 13.29
C VAL A 56 3.72 -13.73 14.64
N TYR A 57 2.83 -12.73 14.64
CA TYR A 57 2.16 -12.23 15.85
C TYR A 57 0.81 -12.90 16.13
N LYS A 58 0.56 -14.08 15.54
CA LYS A 58 -0.73 -14.78 15.72
C LYS A 58 -0.90 -15.33 17.13
N ASP A 59 0.21 -15.71 17.75
CA ASP A 59 0.21 -16.32 19.07
C ASP A 59 -0.02 -15.29 20.17
N LYS A 60 -0.46 -15.76 21.34
CA LYS A 60 -0.64 -14.88 22.49
C LYS A 60 0.73 -14.31 22.89
N PRO A 61 0.80 -13.01 23.25
CA PRO A 61 2.04 -12.41 23.72
C PRO A 61 2.56 -13.18 24.94
N SER A 62 3.87 -13.30 25.05
CA SER A 62 4.50 -13.82 26.26
C SER A 62 4.18 -12.94 27.47
N ASN A 63 4.50 -13.41 28.68
CA ASN A 63 4.30 -12.60 29.89
C ASN A 63 5.10 -11.30 29.84
N GLU A 64 6.34 -11.35 29.35
CA GLU A 64 7.20 -10.17 29.18
C GLU A 64 6.63 -9.19 28.14
N GLU A 65 6.16 -9.70 26.99
CA GLU A 65 5.52 -8.88 25.96
C GLU A 65 4.22 -8.25 26.46
N SER A 66 3.44 -8.99 27.26
CA SER A 66 2.22 -8.50 27.89
C SER A 66 2.48 -7.35 28.86
N GLU A 67 3.55 -7.42 29.65
CA GLU A 67 3.96 -6.32 30.53
C GLU A 67 4.36 -5.07 29.74
N ILE A 68 5.12 -5.25 28.65
CA ILE A 68 5.51 -4.15 27.76
C ILE A 68 4.27 -3.50 27.14
N LEU A 69 3.34 -4.29 26.60
CA LEU A 69 2.08 -3.80 26.04
C LEU A 69 1.25 -3.03 27.06
N ASN A 70 1.21 -3.49 28.32
CA ASN A 70 0.50 -2.79 29.39
C ASN A 70 1.14 -1.42 29.72
N LYS A 71 2.47 -1.35 29.76
CA LYS A 71 3.21 -0.08 29.95
C LYS A 71 2.95 0.89 28.78
N MET A 72 2.97 0.39 27.54
CA MET A 72 2.67 1.19 26.34
C MET A 72 1.24 1.74 26.38
N LYS A 73 0.24 0.90 26.68
CA LYS A 73 -1.18 1.31 26.79
C LYS A 73 -1.41 2.36 27.87
N ARG A 74 -0.68 2.31 28.99
CA ARG A 74 -0.75 3.34 30.04
C ARG A 74 -0.23 4.68 29.52
N LYS A 75 0.96 4.70 28.93
CA LYS A 75 1.54 5.92 28.34
C LYS A 75 0.65 6.53 27.26
N GLN A 76 0.09 5.71 26.38
CA GLN A 76 -0.79 6.19 25.31
C GLN A 76 -2.07 6.83 25.85
N ARG A 77 -2.65 6.30 26.94
CA ARG A 77 -3.83 6.90 27.59
C ARG A 77 -3.56 8.32 28.11
N HIS A 78 -2.39 8.56 28.71
CA HIS A 78 -2.02 9.90 29.15
C HIS A 78 -1.92 10.88 27.97
N VAL A 79 -1.26 10.49 26.88
CA VAL A 79 -1.10 11.34 25.69
C VAL A 79 -2.44 11.66 25.01
N VAL A 80 -3.38 10.72 25.00
CA VAL A 80 -4.71 10.94 24.43
C VAL A 80 -5.55 11.83 25.36
N ASN A 81 -5.52 11.60 26.66
CA ASN A 81 -6.30 12.38 27.62
C ASN A 81 -5.80 13.84 27.79
N GLU A 82 -4.53 14.12 27.51
CA GLU A 82 -3.98 15.48 27.53
C GLU A 82 -4.27 16.30 26.25
N LYS A 83 -4.77 15.65 25.20
CA LYS A 83 -5.05 16.28 23.89
C LYS A 83 -6.53 16.53 23.62
N TRP A 84 -7.40 16.27 24.59
CA TRP A 84 -8.83 16.56 24.57
C TRP A 84 -9.19 17.42 25.78
#